data_AF-A0A8H7F9W2-F1
#
_entry.id   AF-A0A8H7F9W2-F1
#
_cell.length_a   1.000
_cell.length_b   1.000
_cell.length_c   1.000
_cell.angle_alpha   90.00
_cell.angle_beta   90.00
_cell.angle_gamma   90.00
#
_symmetry.space_group_name_H-M   'P 1'
#
loop_
_entity.id
_entity.type
_entity.pdbx_description
1 polymer ?
#
loop_
_entity_poly.entity_id
_entity_poly.type
_entity_poly.pdbx_seq_one_letter_code
_entity_poly.pdbx_strand_id
1 'polypeptide(L)'
;MLFRLYHYPLLGSIDPYSSSESKMAVDNSSEFECMKISRCRMHQPARSRTEQRHIDDISHKRSRQNLRVRARLRLIRKYMPCQSITEVIKWPRGRYHLTLQKPSAGYVRRWPIRMRELCFRKPLQSPIAIKACQARAAPVTAFPAHVSLAGLSREELDMAMSGFGPYSTPPPPPGPLEFGGTKLVNDAEHPFMAPKDTDIRGPCPALNTLANHGYINRNGIDTPSNIVRAAMEGFNMHNNLAKFTCYSAFVVNGNMVTDLLSIGEKSAKTGPDPPQPAIVGGLNTHNVFEGDSSMTRADFYDNGDVESFNETLFQGFIEYSYRFGGGRYNLTAAGEYRLKRTLDGIQNNPTFTIASPRLFSAYSESVNPINLWVDGRQDDGQLRLDHARSFFEAARFPDDFHRPARPMTADNEEVVLAAHPIEPGGNINGVNTYTVDPNSPRLPDKCSIYEHHVNYTLRTLYPNPTGNLLDAIRANVHYFYTSVQERGCTEIYPYGRVEDGENNAYYASPDFPEVDLPDYGTFPYPPVDLPEYCDTPAPAAVEAAPETAAEAAPESAVEAAPEALAT
;
A
#
# COMPACT_ATOMS: atom_id res chain seq x y z
N MET A 1 41.94 -25.35 -16.13
CA MET A 1 43.20 -25.05 -16.83
C MET A 1 43.47 -23.55 -16.72
N LEU A 2 44.46 -23.20 -15.89
CA LEU A 2 45.19 -21.92 -15.73
C LEU A 2 44.45 -20.57 -15.67
N PHE A 3 44.33 -20.10 -14.42
CA PHE A 3 44.13 -18.74 -13.93
C PHE A 3 45.26 -17.77 -14.33
N ARG A 4 44.92 -16.49 -14.51
CA ARG A 4 45.86 -15.35 -14.40
C ARG A 4 45.57 -14.54 -13.15
N LEU A 5 46.56 -14.51 -12.28
CA LEU A 5 46.67 -13.73 -11.04
C LEU A 5 46.92 -12.24 -11.37
N TYR A 6 46.31 -11.33 -10.61
CA TYR A 6 46.78 -9.96 -10.45
C TYR A 6 47.21 -9.75 -8.99
N HIS A 7 48.45 -9.28 -8.84
CA HIS A 7 49.10 -8.95 -7.58
C HIS A 7 48.69 -7.56 -7.08
N TYR A 8 48.46 -7.46 -5.76
CA TYR A 8 48.51 -6.24 -4.96
C TYR A 8 49.96 -5.89 -4.59
N PRO A 9 50.29 -4.60 -4.35
CA PRO A 9 51.39 -4.22 -3.48
C PRO A 9 50.88 -3.77 -2.10
N LEU A 10 51.50 -4.36 -1.07
CA LEU A 10 51.53 -3.90 0.33
C LEU A 10 52.57 -2.77 0.49
N LEU A 11 52.28 -1.81 1.38
CA LEU A 11 53.16 -1.05 2.31
C LEU A 11 52.36 0.20 2.77
N GLY A 12 52.24 0.57 4.04
CA GLY A 12 52.94 0.12 5.23
C GLY A 12 52.25 0.53 6.54
N SER A 13 52.77 -0.06 7.60
CA SER A 13 52.44 0.07 9.02
C SER A 13 53.08 1.31 9.67
N ILE A 14 52.33 2.04 10.51
CA ILE A 14 52.86 2.76 11.69
C ILE A 14 51.83 2.64 12.84
N ASP A 15 52.37 2.36 14.02
CA ASP A 15 51.82 1.91 15.30
C ASP A 15 51.03 2.97 16.15
N PRO A 16 50.40 2.55 17.28
CA PRO A 16 49.28 3.22 17.96
C PRO A 16 49.70 3.99 19.24
N TYR A 17 48.84 4.88 19.76
CA TYR A 17 48.78 5.19 21.20
C TYR A 17 47.47 5.90 21.65
N SER A 18 47.06 5.49 22.86
CA SER A 18 46.31 6.21 23.91
C SER A 18 44.76 6.20 23.93
N SER A 19 44.29 5.31 24.80
CA SER A 19 43.13 5.36 25.70
C SER A 19 42.65 6.72 26.21
N SER A 20 41.32 6.88 26.32
CA SER A 20 40.71 7.43 27.54
C SER A 20 39.26 6.96 27.69
N GLU A 21 39.05 6.12 28.71
CA GLU A 21 37.75 5.79 29.28
C GLU A 21 37.07 7.05 29.84
N SER A 22 35.74 7.10 29.80
CA SER A 22 34.94 7.88 30.74
C SER A 22 33.64 7.15 31.02
N LYS A 23 33.64 6.46 32.17
CA LYS A 23 32.46 5.92 32.86
C LYS A 23 31.62 7.08 33.38
N MET A 24 30.30 7.06 33.17
CA MET A 24 29.37 7.75 34.06
C MET A 24 28.18 6.84 34.41
N ALA A 25 28.23 6.45 35.68
CA ALA A 25 27.22 5.97 36.61
C ALA A 25 25.78 5.75 36.11
N VAL A 26 25.38 4.49 36.29
CA VAL A 26 24.03 4.04 36.60
C VAL A 26 23.63 4.60 37.98
N ASP A 27 22.43 5.16 38.11
CA ASP A 27 21.77 5.30 39.40
C ASP A 27 20.34 4.75 39.32
N ASN A 28 20.05 3.83 40.22
CA ASN A 28 18.81 3.08 40.39
C ASN A 28 18.32 3.42 41.80
N SER A 29 17.17 4.08 41.93
CA SER A 29 16.39 4.00 43.18
C SER A 29 14.90 4.22 42.92
N SER A 30 14.16 3.16 43.22
CA SER A 30 12.73 3.06 43.46
C SER A 30 12.23 4.01 44.55
N GLU A 31 10.99 4.52 44.44
CA GLU A 31 9.91 4.22 45.42
C GLU A 31 8.57 4.90 45.05
N PHE A 32 7.50 4.15 45.31
CA PHE A 32 6.09 4.56 45.30
C PHE A 32 5.82 5.52 46.46
N GLU A 33 5.04 6.60 46.23
CA GLU A 33 3.99 6.96 47.20
C GLU A 33 2.91 7.90 46.60
N CYS A 34 1.69 7.66 47.05
CA CYS A 34 0.45 8.26 46.60
C CYS A 34 0.03 9.31 47.63
N MET A 35 -0.16 10.59 47.25
CA MET A 35 -0.70 11.57 48.18
C MET A 35 -1.55 12.68 47.51
N LYS A 36 -2.83 12.71 47.91
CA LYS A 36 -3.80 13.80 47.70
C LYS A 36 -3.27 15.11 48.29
N ILE A 37 -3.37 16.22 47.56
CA ILE A 37 -3.34 17.56 48.16
C ILE A 37 -4.43 18.48 47.60
N SER A 38 -5.15 19.03 48.56
CA SER A 38 -6.23 20.01 48.53
C SER A 38 -5.76 21.43 48.16
N ARG A 39 -6.73 22.27 47.78
CA ARG A 39 -6.63 23.71 47.45
C ARG A 39 -5.67 24.53 48.32
N CYS A 40 -4.86 25.37 47.67
CA CYS A 40 -4.49 26.70 48.17
C CYS A 40 -4.29 27.70 47.01
N ARG A 41 -4.67 28.95 47.28
CA ARG A 41 -4.77 30.11 46.39
C ARG A 41 -3.47 30.94 46.54
N MET A 42 -2.86 31.40 45.44
CA MET A 42 -1.85 32.48 45.50
C MET A 42 -2.05 33.51 44.38
N HIS A 43 -1.87 34.78 44.74
CA HIS A 43 -1.91 35.99 43.91
C HIS A 43 -0.83 35.98 42.80
N GLN A 44 -1.14 36.55 41.63
CA GLN A 44 -0.16 36.92 40.59
C GLN A 44 0.00 38.45 40.49
N PRO A 45 1.20 38.97 40.19
CA PRO A 45 1.44 40.40 40.01
C PRO A 45 1.14 40.90 38.58
N ALA A 46 1.01 42.22 38.46
CA ALA A 46 0.51 42.96 37.30
C ALA A 46 1.36 42.84 36.02
N ARG A 47 0.69 42.75 34.86
CA ARG A 47 1.29 42.72 33.51
C ARG A 47 1.18 44.09 32.79
N SER A 48 2.07 44.32 31.83
CA SER A 48 2.31 45.64 31.19
C SER A 48 1.25 46.03 30.12
N ARG A 49 1.09 47.34 29.90
CA ARG A 49 0.07 47.97 29.02
C ARG A 49 0.10 47.56 27.54
N THR A 50 1.16 46.89 27.08
CA THR A 50 1.31 46.46 25.68
C THR A 50 0.61 45.13 25.40
N GLU A 51 0.46 44.24 26.40
CA GLU A 51 -0.31 43.00 26.26
C GLU A 51 -1.83 43.25 26.23
N GLN A 52 -2.31 44.31 26.88
CA GLN A 52 -3.74 44.61 26.95
C GLN A 52 -4.33 45.06 25.60
N ARG A 53 -3.58 45.85 24.81
CA ARG A 53 -4.04 46.32 23.48
C ARG A 53 -4.15 45.21 22.45
N HIS A 54 -3.37 44.14 22.56
CA HIS A 54 -3.43 43.02 21.63
C HIS A 54 -4.61 42.08 21.94
N ILE A 55 -5.01 41.99 23.21
CA ILE A 55 -6.18 41.22 23.66
C ILE A 55 -7.49 41.92 23.26
N ASP A 56 -7.54 43.26 23.32
CA ASP A 56 -8.75 44.02 22.96
C ASP A 56 -9.08 43.94 21.46
N ASP A 57 -8.08 43.89 20.58
CA ASP A 57 -8.27 43.75 19.13
C ASP A 57 -8.70 42.31 18.72
N ILE A 58 -8.23 41.31 19.46
CA ILE A 58 -8.69 39.90 19.34
C ILE A 58 -10.13 39.75 19.88
N SER A 59 -10.49 40.49 20.93
CA SER A 59 -11.84 40.52 21.51
C SER A 59 -12.86 41.17 20.56
N HIS A 60 -12.48 42.24 19.87
CA HIS A 60 -13.36 42.92 18.91
C HIS A 60 -13.61 42.12 17.62
N LYS A 61 -12.62 41.35 17.14
CA LYS A 61 -12.81 40.41 16.01
C LYS A 61 -13.66 39.19 16.40
N ARG A 62 -13.58 38.72 17.65
CA ARG A 62 -14.45 37.65 18.19
C ARG A 62 -15.91 38.07 18.34
N SER A 63 -16.23 39.34 18.62
CA SER A 63 -17.61 39.79 18.81
C SER A 63 -18.42 39.89 17.50
N ARG A 64 -17.78 40.28 16.38
CA ARG A 64 -18.43 40.33 15.05
C ARG A 64 -18.66 38.96 14.42
N GLN A 65 -17.79 37.98 14.70
CA GLN A 65 -18.00 36.58 14.27
C GLN A 65 -19.13 35.89 15.06
N ASN A 66 -19.24 36.18 16.37
CA ASN A 66 -20.31 35.63 17.21
C ASN A 66 -21.72 36.15 16.86
N LEU A 67 -21.86 37.37 16.31
CA LEU A 67 -23.15 37.88 15.82
C LEU A 67 -23.63 37.15 14.56
N ARG A 68 -22.73 36.81 13.62
CA ARG A 68 -23.08 36.07 12.39
C ARG A 68 -23.46 34.62 12.68
N VAL A 69 -22.84 34.01 13.70
CA VAL A 69 -23.17 32.65 14.17
C VAL A 69 -24.51 32.62 14.92
N ARG A 70 -24.80 33.63 15.77
CA ARG A 70 -26.11 33.75 16.44
C ARG A 70 -27.27 34.02 15.46
N ALA A 71 -27.03 34.73 14.35
CA ALA A 71 -28.01 34.91 13.28
C ALA A 71 -28.29 33.60 12.50
N ARG A 72 -27.26 32.78 12.25
CA ARG A 72 -27.43 31.46 11.60
C ARG A 72 -28.11 30.42 12.51
N LEU A 73 -27.82 30.42 13.81
CA LEU A 73 -28.46 29.52 14.78
C LEU A 73 -29.95 29.85 15.01
N ARG A 74 -30.36 31.13 14.88
CA ARG A 74 -31.78 31.52 14.90
C ARG A 74 -32.55 31.03 13.67
N LEU A 75 -31.89 30.92 12.51
CA LEU A 75 -32.50 30.35 11.30
C LEU A 75 -32.72 28.84 11.45
N ILE A 76 -31.76 28.11 12.03
CA ILE A 76 -31.86 26.65 12.23
C ILE A 76 -32.99 26.28 13.20
N ARG A 77 -33.19 27.05 14.28
CA ARG A 77 -34.30 26.83 15.23
C ARG A 77 -35.70 27.13 14.67
N LYS A 78 -35.83 27.82 13.54
CA LYS A 78 -37.13 28.18 12.95
C LYS A 78 -37.70 27.10 12.01
N TYR A 79 -36.89 26.12 11.58
CA TYR A 79 -37.27 25.18 10.50
C TYR A 79 -37.09 23.68 10.83
N MET A 80 -36.86 23.29 12.08
CA MET A 80 -36.86 21.86 12.50
C MET A 80 -37.85 21.62 13.64
N PRO A 81 -38.95 20.89 13.41
CA PRO A 81 -39.66 20.16 14.45
C PRO A 81 -39.18 18.70 14.42
N CYS A 82 -38.28 18.32 15.32
CA CYS A 82 -38.28 17.02 16.02
C CYS A 82 -37.03 16.89 16.92
N GLN A 83 -37.26 16.30 18.09
CA GLN A 83 -36.42 16.28 19.28
C GLN A 83 -35.17 15.39 19.14
N SER A 84 -34.06 15.81 19.77
CA SER A 84 -32.90 15.03 20.30
C SER A 84 -31.51 15.61 19.94
N ILE A 85 -31.11 16.73 20.55
CA ILE A 85 -29.70 17.16 20.63
C ILE A 85 -29.46 17.63 22.07
N THR A 86 -28.51 17.03 22.79
CA THR A 86 -28.26 17.33 24.21
C THR A 86 -26.92 18.03 24.49
N GLU A 87 -25.88 17.94 23.65
CA GLU A 87 -24.62 18.67 23.89
C GLU A 87 -23.78 18.96 22.62
N VAL A 88 -22.98 20.04 22.66
CA VAL A 88 -22.04 20.46 21.60
C VAL A 88 -20.70 20.86 22.24
N ILE A 89 -19.61 20.15 21.93
CA ILE A 89 -18.26 20.44 22.44
C ILE A 89 -17.34 20.89 21.29
N LYS A 90 -16.53 21.93 21.54
CA LYS A 90 -15.63 22.56 20.57
C LYS A 90 -14.16 22.28 20.92
N TRP A 91 -13.36 21.87 19.93
CA TRP A 91 -11.91 21.73 20.03
C TRP A 91 -11.14 22.73 19.12
N PRO A 92 -9.82 22.94 19.30
CA PRO A 92 -9.03 23.82 18.45
C PRO A 92 -8.99 23.31 17.00
N ARG A 93 -8.92 24.23 16.03
CA ARG A 93 -8.99 24.01 14.57
C ARG A 93 -10.38 23.69 13.98
N GLY A 94 -11.46 24.07 14.66
CA GLY A 94 -12.78 24.22 14.01
C GLY A 94 -13.59 22.94 13.81
N ARG A 95 -13.25 21.85 14.52
CA ARG A 95 -14.08 20.63 14.58
C ARG A 95 -15.16 20.74 15.67
N TYR A 96 -16.36 20.28 15.35
CA TYR A 96 -17.52 20.22 16.25
C TYR A 96 -18.00 18.77 16.35
N HIS A 97 -18.34 18.30 17.56
CA HIS A 97 -19.03 17.02 17.77
C HIS A 97 -20.46 17.23 18.23
N LEU A 98 -21.37 16.39 17.74
CA LEU A 98 -22.78 16.30 18.13
C LEU A 98 -23.05 14.90 18.69
N THR A 99 -23.75 14.83 19.81
CA THR A 99 -24.20 13.56 20.42
C THR A 99 -25.70 13.39 20.18
N LEU A 100 -26.11 12.26 19.61
CA LEU A 100 -27.52 11.87 19.39
C LEU A 100 -27.83 10.61 20.19
N GLN A 101 -29.01 10.56 20.83
CA GLN A 101 -29.48 9.38 21.57
C GLN A 101 -30.74 8.84 20.88
N LYS A 102 -30.74 7.58 20.43
CA LYS A 102 -31.96 6.88 20.02
C LYS A 102 -32.62 6.23 21.25
N PRO A 103 -33.97 6.23 21.35
CA PRO A 103 -34.66 5.41 22.34
C PRO A 103 -34.78 3.96 21.85
N SER A 104 -34.46 3.02 22.74
CA SER A 104 -34.53 1.54 22.62
C SER A 104 -33.33 0.84 21.95
N ALA A 105 -32.85 -0.20 22.63
CA ALA A 105 -31.62 -1.00 22.45
C ALA A 105 -30.30 -0.29 22.83
N GLY A 106 -29.77 -0.63 24.01
CA GLY A 106 -28.58 -0.03 24.60
C GLY A 106 -27.28 -0.41 23.88
N TYR A 107 -26.71 0.56 23.16
CA TYR A 107 -25.28 0.64 22.81
C TYR A 107 -24.99 2.11 22.45
N VAL A 108 -23.95 2.72 23.04
CA VAL A 108 -23.54 4.11 22.75
C VAL A 108 -22.33 4.08 21.79
N ARG A 109 -22.54 4.36 20.50
CA ARG A 109 -21.45 4.57 19.53
C ARG A 109 -21.23 6.06 19.26
N ARG A 110 -19.97 6.49 19.20
CA ARG A 110 -19.54 7.86 18.87
C ARG A 110 -19.15 7.94 17.39
N TRP A 111 -19.59 9.01 16.71
CA TRP A 111 -19.28 9.25 15.28
C TRP A 111 -18.50 10.56 15.09
N PRO A 112 -17.48 10.59 14.22
CA PRO A 112 -16.99 11.82 13.60
C PRO A 112 -17.71 12.06 12.26
N ILE A 113 -18.30 13.24 12.06
CA ILE A 113 -18.89 13.67 10.77
C ILE A 113 -18.14 14.92 10.28
N ARG A 114 -17.66 14.91 9.03
CA ARG A 114 -17.24 16.13 8.32
C ARG A 114 -18.48 16.81 7.72
N MET A 115 -18.73 18.08 8.03
CA MET A 115 -19.77 18.88 7.35
C MET A 115 -19.31 19.25 5.93
N ARG A 116 -19.52 18.36 4.96
CA ARG A 116 -19.77 18.72 3.56
C ARG A 116 -20.94 17.88 3.09
N GLU A 117 -21.80 18.51 2.29
CA GLU A 117 -23.05 17.99 1.71
C GLU A 117 -24.32 18.15 2.55
N LEU A 118 -24.94 19.32 2.39
CA LEU A 118 -26.39 19.53 2.55
C LEU A 118 -26.83 20.51 1.45
N CYS A 119 -26.78 20.06 0.20
CA CYS A 119 -27.40 20.75 -0.92
C CYS A 119 -28.87 20.36 -1.01
N PHE A 120 -29.74 21.07 -0.30
CA PHE A 120 -31.18 20.99 -0.54
C PHE A 120 -31.56 21.82 -1.77
N ARG A 121 -31.99 21.16 -2.85
CA ARG A 121 -32.88 21.76 -3.86
C ARG A 121 -34.16 22.22 -3.14
N LYS A 122 -34.57 23.47 -3.32
CA LYS A 122 -35.94 23.93 -3.06
C LYS A 122 -36.53 24.54 -4.33
N PRO A 123 -37.81 24.27 -4.64
CA PRO A 123 -38.53 24.98 -5.69
C PRO A 123 -38.98 26.33 -5.13
N LEU A 124 -38.67 27.42 -5.84
CA LEU A 124 -39.24 28.73 -5.57
C LEU A 124 -40.25 29.02 -6.68
N GLN A 125 -41.53 28.85 -6.37
CA GLN A 125 -42.62 29.45 -7.12
C GLN A 125 -42.67 30.94 -6.76
N SER A 126 -42.38 31.81 -7.73
CA SER A 126 -42.92 33.18 -7.80
C SER A 126 -42.72 33.70 -9.23
N PRO A 127 -43.78 34.25 -9.88
CA PRO A 127 -43.66 34.87 -11.19
C PRO A 127 -43.12 36.28 -11.03
N ILE A 128 -42.55 36.85 -12.09
CA ILE A 128 -41.91 38.18 -12.23
C ILE A 128 -40.36 38.11 -12.18
N ALA A 129 -39.79 37.66 -13.30
CA ALA A 129 -38.54 38.20 -13.90
C ALA A 129 -38.19 37.39 -15.16
N ILE A 130 -39.11 37.33 -16.14
CA ILE A 130 -38.77 36.90 -17.51
C ILE A 130 -38.60 38.16 -18.34
N LYS A 131 -37.35 38.62 -18.48
CA LYS A 131 -36.80 39.30 -19.67
C LYS A 131 -35.34 39.64 -19.39
N ALA A 132 -34.49 39.36 -20.38
CA ALA A 132 -33.04 39.58 -20.44
C ALA A 132 -32.15 38.46 -19.86
N CYS A 133 -32.00 37.38 -20.64
CA CYS A 133 -30.68 36.78 -20.94
C CYS A 133 -30.85 35.74 -22.06
N GLN A 134 -30.94 36.20 -23.30
CA GLN A 134 -30.63 35.38 -24.47
C GLN A 134 -29.19 35.70 -24.87
N ALA A 135 -28.24 34.85 -24.47
CA ALA A 135 -26.90 34.81 -25.06
C ALA A 135 -26.27 33.43 -24.82
N ARG A 136 -26.19 32.64 -25.90
CA ARG A 136 -25.32 31.47 -26.14
C ARG A 136 -25.15 30.47 -24.98
N ALA A 137 -26.06 29.50 -24.91
CA ALA A 137 -25.74 28.19 -24.37
C ALA A 137 -25.09 27.36 -25.49
N ALA A 138 -23.77 27.16 -25.43
CA ALA A 138 -23.20 25.96 -26.02
C ALA A 138 -23.62 24.78 -25.14
N PRO A 139 -24.05 23.63 -25.69
CA PRO A 139 -24.31 22.46 -24.88
C PRO A 139 -22.96 21.96 -24.35
N VAL A 140 -22.62 22.29 -23.12
CA VAL A 140 -21.64 21.51 -22.36
C VAL A 140 -22.36 20.21 -22.02
N THR A 141 -22.20 19.20 -22.87
CA THR A 141 -22.51 17.81 -22.52
C THR A 141 -21.50 17.36 -21.47
N ALA A 142 -21.75 17.73 -20.22
CA ALA A 142 -21.05 17.14 -19.09
C ALA A 142 -21.53 15.68 -18.98
N PHE A 143 -20.80 14.76 -19.59
CA PHE A 143 -20.96 13.33 -19.32
C PHE A 143 -20.76 13.10 -17.81
N PRO A 144 -21.62 12.34 -17.12
CA PRO A 144 -21.39 11.99 -15.73
C PRO A 144 -20.09 11.18 -15.63
N ALA A 145 -19.21 11.55 -14.68
CA ALA A 145 -17.82 11.11 -14.59
C ALA A 145 -17.58 9.60 -14.34
N HIS A 146 -18.64 8.77 -14.32
CA HIS A 146 -18.59 7.37 -13.92
C HIS A 146 -19.52 6.46 -14.75
N VAL A 147 -19.84 6.83 -15.99
CA VAL A 147 -20.65 5.98 -16.88
C VAL A 147 -19.72 5.26 -17.85
N SER A 148 -19.90 3.94 -17.92
CA SER A 148 -19.30 3.05 -18.92
C SER A 148 -19.46 3.59 -20.34
N LEU A 149 -18.40 3.53 -21.16
CA LEU A 149 -18.49 3.85 -22.60
C LEU A 149 -19.20 2.75 -23.42
N ALA A 150 -19.68 1.68 -22.78
CA ALA A 150 -20.42 0.62 -23.46
C ALA A 150 -21.66 1.17 -24.17
N GLY A 151 -21.80 0.83 -25.46
CA GLY A 151 -22.97 1.19 -26.28
C GLY A 151 -22.90 2.57 -26.94
N LEU A 152 -21.80 3.33 -26.78
CA LEU A 152 -21.59 4.57 -27.51
C LEU A 152 -21.23 4.30 -28.99
N SER A 153 -21.66 5.19 -29.87
CA SER A 153 -21.20 5.22 -31.25
C SER A 153 -19.71 5.56 -31.34
N ARG A 154 -19.07 5.25 -32.47
CA ARG A 154 -17.64 5.56 -32.69
C ARG A 154 -17.35 7.06 -32.54
N GLU A 155 -18.26 7.91 -33.00
CA GLU A 155 -18.16 9.37 -32.91
C GLU A 155 -18.25 9.86 -31.46
N GLU A 156 -19.10 9.26 -30.63
CA GLU A 156 -19.21 9.57 -29.19
C GLU A 156 -17.98 9.09 -28.42
N LEU A 157 -17.43 7.93 -28.78
CA LEU A 157 -16.19 7.40 -28.23
C LEU A 157 -15.01 8.33 -28.57
N ASP A 158 -14.88 8.72 -29.84
CA ASP A 158 -13.82 9.62 -30.30
C ASP A 158 -13.97 11.01 -29.66
N MET A 159 -15.21 11.48 -29.42
CA MET A 159 -15.46 12.70 -28.66
C MET A 159 -15.08 12.59 -27.18
N ALA A 160 -15.43 11.48 -26.51
CA ALA A 160 -15.05 11.22 -25.12
C ALA A 160 -13.53 11.10 -24.93
N MET A 161 -12.84 10.55 -25.93
CA MET A 161 -11.39 10.37 -25.95
C MET A 161 -10.63 11.57 -26.50
N SER A 162 -11.31 12.56 -27.09
CA SER A 162 -10.66 13.73 -27.74
C SER A 162 -9.73 14.53 -26.83
N GLY A 163 -9.96 14.51 -25.50
CA GLY A 163 -9.09 15.12 -24.50
C GLY A 163 -7.81 14.32 -24.16
N PHE A 164 -7.71 13.07 -24.62
CA PHE A 164 -6.58 12.15 -24.38
C PHE A 164 -5.71 11.93 -25.63
N GLY A 165 -6.11 12.50 -26.77
CA GLY A 165 -5.41 12.33 -28.04
C GLY A 165 -5.77 11.03 -28.77
N PRO A 166 -5.23 10.83 -29.99
CA PRO A 166 -5.41 9.58 -30.70
C PRO A 166 -4.76 8.43 -29.92
N TYR A 167 -5.38 7.25 -29.96
CA TYR A 167 -4.80 6.06 -29.35
C TYR A 167 -3.43 5.74 -29.95
N SER A 168 -2.48 5.43 -29.06
CA SER A 168 -1.19 4.84 -29.39
C SER A 168 -0.97 3.64 -28.50
N THR A 169 -0.36 2.59 -29.05
CA THR A 169 0.06 1.44 -28.24
C THR A 169 0.96 1.92 -27.09
N PRO A 170 0.69 1.52 -25.84
CA PRO A 170 1.53 1.88 -24.70
C PRO A 170 3.00 1.51 -24.96
N PRO A 171 3.97 2.31 -24.50
CA PRO A 171 5.37 1.98 -24.68
C PRO A 171 5.76 0.78 -23.81
N PRO A 172 6.78 -0.01 -24.20
CA PRO A 172 7.30 -1.06 -23.34
C PRO A 172 7.87 -0.48 -22.04
N PRO A 173 7.87 -1.25 -20.94
CA PRO A 173 8.51 -0.81 -19.72
C PRO A 173 10.01 -0.62 -19.92
N PRO A 174 10.65 0.27 -19.13
CA PRO A 174 12.09 0.44 -19.17
C PRO A 174 12.82 -0.84 -18.76
N GLY A 175 14.01 -1.05 -19.32
CA GLY A 175 14.95 -2.07 -18.85
C GLY A 175 15.59 -1.73 -17.49
N PRO A 176 16.50 -2.58 -16.99
CA PRO A 176 17.25 -2.31 -15.77
C PRO A 176 18.01 -0.98 -15.83
N LEU A 177 18.24 -0.36 -14.66
CA LEU A 177 19.08 0.83 -14.56
C LEU A 177 20.53 0.50 -14.95
N GLU A 178 21.17 1.43 -15.66
CA GLU A 178 22.61 1.33 -15.96
C GLU A 178 23.43 1.39 -14.66
N PHE A 179 23.07 2.29 -13.75
CA PHE A 179 23.65 2.37 -12.42
C PHE A 179 22.72 1.78 -11.37
N GLY A 180 23.05 0.59 -10.88
CA GLY A 180 22.32 -0.12 -9.83
C GLY A 180 22.86 0.10 -8.41
N GLY A 181 23.75 1.07 -8.18
CA GLY A 181 24.37 1.30 -6.88
C GLY A 181 23.62 2.26 -5.95
N THR A 182 24.14 2.39 -4.73
CA THR A 182 23.74 3.40 -3.73
C THR A 182 23.85 4.80 -4.32
N LYS A 183 22.80 5.62 -4.16
CA LYS A 183 22.85 7.07 -4.42
C LYS A 183 21.86 7.81 -3.51
N LEU A 184 22.13 9.09 -3.26
CA LEU A 184 21.19 9.98 -2.61
C LEU A 184 19.94 10.10 -3.49
N VAL A 185 18.76 9.88 -2.92
CA VAL A 185 17.47 9.96 -3.63
C VAL A 185 16.52 11.00 -3.04
N ASN A 186 16.78 11.44 -1.81
CA ASN A 186 16.20 12.65 -1.24
C ASN A 186 17.12 13.84 -1.56
N ASP A 187 17.14 14.25 -2.83
CA ASP A 187 18.02 15.28 -3.36
C ASP A 187 17.27 16.56 -3.77
N ALA A 188 17.99 17.52 -4.35
CA ALA A 188 17.44 18.82 -4.77
C ALA A 188 16.53 18.72 -6.01
N GLU A 189 16.65 17.67 -6.82
CA GLU A 189 15.79 17.42 -7.98
C GLU A 189 14.46 16.75 -7.55
N HIS A 190 14.51 16.00 -6.45
CA HIS A 190 13.38 15.26 -5.88
C HIS A 190 13.01 15.74 -4.46
N PRO A 191 12.76 17.04 -4.25
CA PRO A 191 12.44 17.54 -2.91
C PRO A 191 11.06 17.04 -2.47
N PHE A 192 10.94 16.79 -1.17
CA PHE A 192 9.64 16.50 -0.57
C PHE A 192 8.69 17.70 -0.74
N MET A 193 7.48 17.41 -1.22
CA MET A 193 6.34 18.32 -1.18
C MET A 193 5.14 17.57 -0.65
N ALA A 194 4.52 18.10 0.41
CA ALA A 194 3.27 17.57 0.92
C ALA A 194 2.20 17.59 -0.18
N PRO A 195 1.35 16.54 -0.27
CA PRO A 195 0.29 16.48 -1.27
C PRO A 195 -0.71 17.62 -1.05
N LYS A 196 -1.24 18.16 -2.14
CA LYS A 196 -2.37 19.10 -2.10
C LYS A 196 -3.67 18.34 -1.91
N ASP A 197 -4.74 19.06 -1.55
CA ASP A 197 -6.10 18.50 -1.43
C ASP A 197 -6.63 17.84 -2.73
N THR A 198 -5.99 18.05 -3.87
CA THR A 198 -6.37 17.48 -5.19
C THR A 198 -5.46 16.35 -5.67
N ASP A 199 -4.42 16.04 -4.90
CA ASP A 199 -3.43 15.03 -5.21
C ASP A 199 -3.82 13.70 -4.55
N ILE A 200 -3.75 12.61 -5.30
CA ILE A 200 -4.21 11.29 -4.87
C ILE A 200 -3.05 10.54 -4.22
N ARG A 201 -3.32 9.92 -3.07
CA ARG A 201 -2.46 8.93 -2.42
C ARG A 201 -3.31 7.68 -2.17
N GLY A 202 -2.67 6.55 -1.95
CA GLY A 202 -3.38 5.28 -1.77
C GLY A 202 -2.73 4.36 -0.75
N PRO A 203 -3.00 3.04 -0.81
CA PRO A 203 -2.53 2.08 0.19
C PRO A 203 -1.02 1.87 0.15
N CYS A 204 -0.35 2.16 -0.98
CA CYS A 204 1.08 1.90 -1.14
C CYS A 204 1.95 3.08 -0.62
N PRO A 205 2.63 2.93 0.53
CA PRO A 205 3.50 3.99 1.07
C PRO A 205 4.71 4.34 0.17
N ALA A 206 5.22 3.37 -0.60
CA ALA A 206 6.32 3.59 -1.53
C ALA A 206 5.90 4.53 -2.68
N LEU A 207 4.79 4.23 -3.36
CA LEU A 207 4.27 5.09 -4.44
C LEU A 207 3.86 6.47 -3.90
N ASN A 208 3.27 6.53 -2.72
CA ASN A 208 2.96 7.80 -2.05
C ASN A 208 4.23 8.65 -1.84
N THR A 209 5.32 8.01 -1.45
CA THR A 209 6.62 8.67 -1.26
C THR A 209 7.20 9.15 -2.60
N LEU A 210 7.19 8.30 -3.63
CA LEU A 210 7.66 8.68 -4.96
C LEU A 210 6.87 9.88 -5.53
N ALA A 211 5.55 9.92 -5.34
CA ALA A 211 4.72 11.05 -5.73
C ALA A 211 5.03 12.32 -4.90
N ASN A 212 5.24 12.18 -3.59
CA ASN A 212 5.63 13.30 -2.73
C ASN A 212 7.04 13.83 -3.00
N HIS A 213 7.88 13.07 -3.69
CA HIS A 213 9.22 13.49 -4.11
C HIS A 213 9.34 13.79 -5.60
N GLY A 214 8.28 13.58 -6.40
CA GLY A 214 8.25 13.94 -7.81
C GLY A 214 8.93 12.94 -8.75
N TYR A 215 9.23 11.72 -8.28
CA TYR A 215 9.67 10.61 -9.14
C TYR A 215 8.56 10.12 -10.07
N ILE A 216 7.32 10.16 -9.57
CA ILE A 216 6.09 10.08 -10.37
C ILE A 216 5.32 11.40 -10.24
N ASN A 217 4.32 11.60 -11.08
CA ASN A 217 3.46 12.77 -11.05
C ASN A 217 2.88 12.99 -9.65
N ARG A 218 3.11 14.20 -9.11
CA ARG A 218 2.72 14.53 -7.72
C ARG A 218 1.21 14.43 -7.46
N ASN A 219 0.41 14.50 -8.52
CA ASN A 219 -1.05 14.33 -8.47
C ASN A 219 -1.50 12.89 -8.18
N GLY A 220 -0.59 11.91 -8.18
CA GLY A 220 -0.88 10.50 -7.93
C GLY A 220 -1.39 9.71 -9.13
N ILE A 221 -1.23 10.21 -10.36
CA ILE A 221 -1.67 9.53 -11.58
C ILE A 221 -0.54 9.52 -12.61
N ASP A 222 -0.15 8.34 -13.05
CA ASP A 222 0.99 8.18 -13.94
C ASP A 222 0.90 6.95 -14.85
N THR A 223 1.81 6.89 -15.82
CA THR A 223 1.99 5.75 -16.72
C THR A 223 2.69 4.60 -16.01
N PRO A 224 2.37 3.34 -16.33
CA PRO A 224 3.08 2.18 -15.79
C PRO A 224 4.59 2.23 -16.08
N SER A 225 4.99 2.70 -17.27
CA SER A 225 6.40 2.84 -17.63
C SER A 225 7.15 3.81 -16.71
N ASN A 226 6.55 4.96 -16.36
CA ASN A 226 7.15 5.88 -15.39
C ASN A 226 7.14 5.30 -13.97
N ILE A 227 6.09 4.59 -13.56
CA ILE A 227 6.02 3.94 -12.24
C ILE A 227 7.14 2.91 -12.08
N VAL A 228 7.36 2.05 -13.09
CA VAL A 228 8.47 1.08 -13.10
C VAL A 228 9.81 1.81 -12.99
N ARG A 229 10.04 2.87 -13.79
CA ARG A 229 11.27 3.67 -13.69
C ARG A 229 11.44 4.27 -12.30
N ALA A 230 10.40 4.88 -11.74
CA ALA A 230 10.44 5.54 -10.44
C ALA A 230 10.73 4.56 -9.29
N ALA A 231 10.17 3.35 -9.32
CA ALA A 231 10.46 2.32 -8.34
C ALA A 231 11.94 1.90 -8.37
N MET A 232 12.52 1.76 -9.57
CA MET A 232 13.96 1.49 -9.72
C MET A 232 14.78 2.70 -9.28
N GLU A 233 14.42 3.91 -9.70
CA GLU A 233 15.23 5.10 -9.45
C GLU A 233 15.26 5.51 -7.98
N GLY A 234 14.09 5.57 -7.33
CA GLY A 234 13.95 6.02 -5.95
C GLY A 234 14.24 4.95 -4.90
N PHE A 235 13.98 3.67 -5.21
CA PHE A 235 14.11 2.57 -4.23
C PHE A 235 15.05 1.46 -4.65
N ASN A 236 15.69 1.56 -5.82
CA ASN A 236 16.51 0.47 -6.39
C ASN A 236 15.76 -0.87 -6.43
N MET A 237 14.44 -0.85 -6.68
CA MET A 237 13.67 -2.07 -6.86
C MET A 237 14.16 -2.80 -8.11
N HIS A 238 14.35 -4.11 -8.05
CA HIS A 238 14.78 -4.90 -9.20
C HIS A 238 13.77 -4.77 -10.37
N ASN A 239 14.25 -4.69 -11.61
CA ASN A 239 13.42 -4.42 -12.79
C ASN A 239 12.26 -5.41 -12.93
N ASN A 240 12.52 -6.72 -12.75
CA ASN A 240 11.45 -7.72 -12.81
C ASN A 240 10.41 -7.53 -11.71
N LEU A 241 10.81 -7.17 -10.48
CA LEU A 241 9.85 -6.91 -9.39
C LEU A 241 9.02 -5.64 -9.66
N ALA A 242 9.66 -4.59 -10.17
CA ALA A 242 8.99 -3.34 -10.53
C ALA A 242 7.96 -3.56 -11.66
N LYS A 243 8.33 -4.31 -12.71
CA LYS A 243 7.40 -4.69 -13.78
C LYS A 243 6.28 -5.58 -13.25
N PHE A 244 6.60 -6.62 -12.47
CA PHE A 244 5.62 -7.57 -11.96
C PHE A 244 4.53 -6.87 -11.15
N THR A 245 4.93 -6.09 -10.14
CA THR A 245 4.00 -5.38 -9.26
C THR A 245 3.21 -4.31 -10.01
N CYS A 246 3.87 -3.53 -10.87
CA CYS A 246 3.22 -2.47 -11.64
C CYS A 246 2.19 -3.03 -12.62
N TYR A 247 2.55 -4.00 -13.46
CA TYR A 247 1.62 -4.53 -14.46
C TYR A 247 0.57 -5.45 -13.86
N SER A 248 0.87 -6.19 -12.79
CA SER A 248 -0.17 -6.90 -12.02
C SER A 248 -1.25 -5.93 -11.53
N ALA A 249 -0.87 -4.77 -10.98
CA ALA A 249 -1.84 -3.76 -10.59
C ALA A 249 -2.52 -3.10 -11.81
N PHE A 250 -1.75 -2.76 -12.84
CA PHE A 250 -2.23 -1.95 -13.96
C PHE A 250 -3.31 -2.65 -14.78
N VAL A 251 -3.16 -3.95 -15.06
CA VAL A 251 -4.10 -4.68 -15.92
C VAL A 251 -5.49 -4.86 -15.29
N VAL A 252 -5.62 -4.66 -13.97
CA VAL A 252 -6.90 -4.75 -13.24
C VAL A 252 -7.41 -3.40 -12.73
N ASN A 253 -6.54 -2.43 -12.46
CA ASN A 253 -6.90 -1.14 -11.87
C ASN A 253 -6.74 0.07 -12.79
N GLY A 254 -5.91 -0.04 -13.84
CA GLY A 254 -5.54 1.05 -14.72
C GLY A 254 -6.44 1.17 -15.94
N ASN A 255 -6.38 2.33 -16.59
CA ASN A 255 -6.97 2.53 -17.90
C ASN A 255 -5.93 2.17 -18.97
N MET A 256 -6.04 0.97 -19.55
CA MET A 256 -5.07 0.49 -20.53
C MET A 256 -5.13 1.27 -21.86
N VAL A 257 -6.25 1.93 -22.18
CA VAL A 257 -6.38 2.71 -23.42
C VAL A 257 -5.65 4.05 -23.31
N THR A 258 -5.74 4.72 -22.16
CA THR A 258 -5.06 6.01 -21.91
C THR A 258 -3.66 5.86 -21.33
N ASP A 259 -3.26 4.63 -20.99
CA ASP A 259 -1.99 4.29 -20.32
C ASP A 259 -1.82 4.98 -18.95
N LEU A 260 -2.88 5.07 -18.15
CA LEU A 260 -2.86 5.79 -16.87
C LEU A 260 -3.39 4.97 -15.70
N LEU A 261 -2.66 5.02 -14.59
CA LEU A 261 -2.99 4.41 -13.30
C LEU A 261 -3.10 5.47 -12.22
N SER A 262 -4.17 5.44 -11.44
CA SER A 262 -4.26 6.16 -10.16
C SER A 262 -3.61 5.32 -9.05
N ILE A 263 -2.70 5.92 -8.28
CA ILE A 263 -2.05 5.24 -7.14
C ILE A 263 -2.94 5.12 -5.89
N GLY A 264 -4.19 5.61 -5.97
CA GLY A 264 -5.17 5.54 -4.90
C GLY A 264 -6.59 5.38 -5.46
N GLU A 265 -7.50 6.28 -5.10
CA GLU A 265 -8.90 6.26 -5.50
C GLU A 265 -9.16 6.40 -7.02
N LYS A 266 -10.36 5.98 -7.45
CA LYS A 266 -10.84 6.13 -8.84
C LYS A 266 -10.84 7.59 -9.25
N SER A 267 -10.34 7.90 -10.44
CA SER A 267 -10.24 9.28 -10.92
C SER A 267 -10.61 9.42 -12.38
N ALA A 268 -11.46 10.41 -12.71
CA ALA A 268 -11.75 10.75 -14.10
C ALA A 268 -10.50 11.22 -14.90
N LYS A 269 -9.41 11.55 -14.21
CA LYS A 269 -8.12 11.91 -14.80
C LYS A 269 -7.40 10.73 -15.46
N THR A 270 -7.80 9.47 -15.18
CA THR A 270 -7.34 8.30 -15.95
C THR A 270 -8.10 8.14 -17.27
N GLY A 271 -9.09 9.00 -17.53
CA GLY A 271 -9.88 9.01 -18.74
C GLY A 271 -11.11 8.11 -18.72
N PRO A 272 -11.84 8.07 -19.85
CA PRO A 272 -13.12 7.38 -19.94
C PRO A 272 -13.03 5.89 -19.64
N ASP A 273 -14.01 5.39 -18.89
CA ASP A 273 -14.01 4.00 -18.44
C ASP A 273 -14.32 3.02 -19.61
N PRO A 274 -13.61 1.88 -19.68
CA PRO A 274 -13.98 0.80 -20.57
C PRO A 274 -15.37 0.22 -20.22
N PRO A 275 -15.96 -0.60 -21.11
CA PRO A 275 -17.17 -1.34 -20.81
C PRO A 275 -17.09 -2.13 -19.50
N GLN A 276 -18.20 -2.17 -18.76
CA GLN A 276 -18.36 -3.08 -17.63
C GLN A 276 -18.11 -4.55 -18.06
N PRO A 277 -17.59 -5.41 -17.17
CA PRO A 277 -17.41 -5.23 -15.71
C PRO A 277 -16.09 -4.57 -15.29
N ALA A 278 -15.28 -4.06 -16.22
CA ALA A 278 -14.04 -3.38 -15.88
C ALA A 278 -14.27 -2.16 -14.96
N ILE A 279 -13.42 -2.04 -13.93
CA ILE A 279 -13.62 -1.09 -12.84
C ILE A 279 -12.80 0.18 -13.05
N VAL A 280 -11.52 0.05 -13.43
CA VAL A 280 -10.55 1.15 -13.53
C VAL A 280 -10.60 2.03 -12.28
N GLY A 281 -10.48 1.39 -11.12
CA GLY A 281 -10.74 2.02 -9.83
C GLY A 281 -9.50 2.61 -9.15
N GLY A 282 -8.32 2.47 -9.75
CA GLY A 282 -7.07 2.79 -9.07
C GLY A 282 -6.71 1.78 -7.97
N LEU A 283 -5.60 2.02 -7.28
CA LEU A 283 -5.09 1.07 -6.27
C LEU A 283 -5.95 0.93 -5.00
N ASN A 284 -6.98 1.78 -4.80
CA ASN A 284 -7.93 1.58 -3.69
C ASN A 284 -9.00 0.50 -4.01
N THR A 285 -8.98 -0.10 -5.20
CA THR A 285 -9.94 -1.15 -5.56
C THR A 285 -9.63 -2.42 -4.77
N HIS A 286 -10.55 -2.79 -3.89
CA HIS A 286 -10.43 -3.96 -3.05
C HIS A 286 -10.51 -5.28 -3.84
N ASN A 287 -9.74 -6.28 -3.42
CA ASN A 287 -9.70 -7.66 -3.93
C ASN A 287 -9.18 -7.87 -5.36
N VAL A 288 -8.64 -6.84 -6.01
CA VAL A 288 -7.94 -7.01 -7.31
C VAL A 288 -6.43 -6.79 -7.21
N PHE A 289 -5.98 -6.03 -6.20
CA PHE A 289 -4.57 -5.85 -5.85
C PHE A 289 -4.43 -5.48 -4.36
N GLU A 290 -5.15 -4.43 -3.94
CA GLU A 290 -5.38 -4.13 -2.52
C GLU A 290 -6.18 -5.27 -1.89
N GLY A 291 -5.90 -5.58 -0.62
CA GLY A 291 -6.63 -6.58 0.11
C GLY A 291 -6.30 -6.59 1.59
N ASP A 292 -6.96 -7.52 2.29
CA ASP A 292 -6.93 -7.63 3.75
C ASP A 292 -5.54 -7.95 4.30
N SER A 293 -5.41 -7.91 5.63
CA SER A 293 -4.15 -8.13 6.35
C SER A 293 -3.09 -7.06 6.03
N SER A 294 -3.48 -5.83 5.67
CA SER A 294 -2.49 -4.77 5.49
C SER A 294 -1.75 -4.44 6.80
N MET A 295 -0.45 -4.11 6.72
CA MET A 295 0.38 -3.86 7.92
C MET A 295 0.03 -2.55 8.63
N THR A 296 -0.40 -1.52 7.90
CA THR A 296 -0.64 -0.18 8.46
C THR A 296 -1.92 0.47 7.95
N ARG A 297 -2.73 -0.27 7.18
CA ARG A 297 -4.04 0.12 6.62
C ARG A 297 -5.09 -0.87 7.13
N ALA A 298 -6.30 -0.40 7.37
CA ALA A 298 -7.39 -1.27 7.81
C ALA A 298 -7.89 -2.16 6.67
N ASP A 299 -8.53 -3.28 7.01
CA ASP A 299 -9.20 -4.13 6.03
C ASP A 299 -10.41 -3.38 5.46
N PHE A 300 -10.81 -3.66 4.22
CA PHE A 300 -11.96 -2.98 3.59
C PHE A 300 -13.25 -3.18 4.39
N TYR A 301 -13.40 -4.32 5.06
CA TYR A 301 -14.51 -4.61 5.97
C TYR A 301 -14.69 -3.52 7.06
N ASP A 302 -13.59 -2.90 7.51
CA ASP A 302 -13.57 -1.89 8.57
C ASP A 302 -13.93 -0.47 8.06
N ASN A 303 -15.12 -0.35 7.45
CA ASN A 303 -15.69 0.88 6.89
C ASN A 303 -15.09 1.37 5.55
N GLY A 304 -14.37 0.51 4.82
CA GLY A 304 -13.94 0.76 3.44
C GLY A 304 -12.76 1.72 3.26
N ASP A 305 -12.11 2.16 4.35
CA ASP A 305 -10.93 3.03 4.28
C ASP A 305 -9.64 2.20 4.19
N VAL A 306 -9.25 1.89 2.95
CA VAL A 306 -8.08 1.05 2.63
C VAL A 306 -6.79 1.85 2.40
N GLU A 307 -6.87 3.18 2.30
CA GLU A 307 -5.71 4.02 1.96
C GLU A 307 -5.05 4.67 3.18
N SER A 308 -5.86 5.03 4.19
CA SER A 308 -5.40 5.86 5.30
C SER A 308 -4.42 5.12 6.20
N PHE A 309 -3.34 5.82 6.58
CA PHE A 309 -2.45 5.33 7.61
C PHE A 309 -3.20 5.16 8.94
N ASN A 310 -3.09 3.98 9.53
CA ASN A 310 -3.73 3.60 10.78
C ASN A 310 -2.69 3.53 11.90
N GLU A 311 -2.75 4.51 12.81
CA GLU A 311 -1.80 4.60 13.94
C GLU A 311 -1.87 3.38 14.86
N THR A 312 -3.05 2.80 15.09
CA THR A 312 -3.18 1.61 15.95
C THR A 312 -2.42 0.43 15.36
N LEU A 313 -2.58 0.19 14.06
CA LEU A 313 -1.84 -0.87 13.37
C LEU A 313 -0.34 -0.58 13.40
N PHE A 314 0.07 0.66 13.12
CA PHE A 314 1.49 1.03 13.17
C PHE A 314 2.12 0.91 14.57
N GLN A 315 1.36 1.13 15.64
CA GLN A 315 1.83 0.83 17.00
C GLN A 315 2.04 -0.68 17.21
N GLY A 316 1.18 -1.53 16.65
CA GLY A 316 1.42 -2.98 16.61
C GLY A 316 2.69 -3.35 15.83
N PHE A 317 2.94 -2.70 14.68
CA PHE A 317 4.18 -2.86 13.91
C PHE A 317 5.42 -2.49 14.76
N ILE A 318 5.35 -1.38 15.50
CA ILE A 318 6.40 -0.96 16.44
C ILE A 318 6.59 -2.00 17.55
N GLU A 319 5.50 -2.45 18.17
CA GLU A 319 5.54 -3.43 19.26
C GLU A 319 6.25 -4.72 18.82
N TYR A 320 5.86 -5.27 17.67
CA TYR A 320 6.45 -6.49 17.12
C TYR A 320 7.92 -6.31 16.75
N SER A 321 8.28 -5.13 16.25
CA SER A 321 9.69 -4.78 15.99
C SER A 321 10.54 -4.75 17.27
N TYR A 322 9.98 -4.29 18.41
CA TYR A 322 10.68 -4.37 19.70
C TYR A 322 10.76 -5.80 20.22
N ARG A 323 9.65 -6.54 20.17
CA ARG A 323 9.55 -7.90 20.71
C ARG A 323 10.45 -8.90 19.97
N PHE A 324 10.52 -8.79 18.65
CA PHE A 324 11.11 -9.83 17.80
C PHE A 324 12.28 -9.33 16.92
N GLY A 325 12.41 -8.02 16.74
CA GLY A 325 13.45 -7.41 15.89
C GLY A 325 14.49 -6.59 16.66
N GLY A 326 14.53 -6.66 17.99
CA GLY A 326 15.50 -5.89 18.79
C GLY A 326 15.36 -4.37 18.67
N GLY A 327 14.15 -3.87 18.42
CA GLY A 327 13.90 -2.43 18.22
C GLY A 327 14.16 -1.95 16.78
N ARG A 328 14.24 -2.89 15.84
CA ARG A 328 14.28 -2.68 14.39
C ARG A 328 13.22 -3.53 13.72
N TYR A 329 12.77 -3.13 12.54
CA TYR A 329 11.96 -4.01 11.71
C TYR A 329 12.88 -4.83 10.81
N ASN A 330 12.81 -6.15 10.93
CA ASN A 330 13.62 -7.13 10.21
C ASN A 330 12.78 -8.37 9.86
N LEU A 331 13.37 -9.38 9.23
CA LEU A 331 12.61 -10.54 8.73
C LEU A 331 11.87 -11.31 9.84
N THR A 332 12.45 -11.40 11.04
CA THR A 332 11.80 -12.03 12.19
C THR A 332 10.55 -11.25 12.62
N ALA A 333 10.68 -9.93 12.82
CA ALA A 333 9.54 -9.08 13.14
C ALA A 333 8.47 -9.08 12.02
N ALA A 334 8.89 -9.20 10.75
CA ALA A 334 8.00 -9.30 9.61
C ALA A 334 7.15 -10.59 9.65
N GLY A 335 7.76 -11.73 9.94
CA GLY A 335 7.07 -13.02 10.10
C GLY A 335 6.00 -12.97 11.19
N GLU A 336 6.39 -12.52 12.38
CA GLU A 336 5.49 -12.42 13.54
C GLU A 336 4.35 -11.45 13.29
N TYR A 337 4.65 -10.27 12.74
CA TYR A 337 3.62 -9.26 12.50
C TYR A 337 2.67 -9.65 11.35
N ARG A 338 3.18 -10.33 10.32
CA ARG A 338 2.36 -10.90 9.24
C ARG A 338 1.39 -11.94 9.78
N LEU A 339 1.86 -12.87 10.63
CA LEU A 339 0.98 -13.83 11.31
C LEU A 339 -0.10 -13.09 12.11
N LYS A 340 0.29 -12.12 12.94
CA LYS A 340 -0.63 -11.34 13.75
C LYS A 340 -1.73 -10.68 12.90
N ARG A 341 -1.36 -10.02 11.81
CA ARG A 341 -2.31 -9.34 10.92
C ARG A 341 -3.28 -10.32 10.25
N THR A 342 -2.79 -11.48 9.85
CA THR A 342 -3.63 -12.54 9.27
C THR A 342 -4.61 -13.11 10.29
N LEU A 343 -4.17 -13.40 11.51
CA LEU A 343 -5.06 -13.88 12.58
C LEU A 343 -6.10 -12.82 12.98
N ASP A 344 -5.72 -11.55 13.04
CA ASP A 344 -6.68 -10.46 13.28
C ASP A 344 -7.79 -10.44 12.23
N GLY A 345 -7.43 -10.60 10.95
CA GLY A 345 -8.40 -10.68 9.86
C GLY A 345 -9.32 -11.90 10.02
N ILE A 346 -8.76 -13.08 10.26
CA ILE A 346 -9.55 -14.30 10.48
C ILE A 346 -10.52 -14.16 11.66
N GLN A 347 -10.11 -13.52 12.74
CA GLN A 347 -10.91 -13.39 13.97
C GLN A 347 -11.98 -12.31 13.91
N ASN A 348 -11.77 -11.25 13.12
CA ASN A 348 -12.60 -10.03 13.19
C ASN A 348 -13.28 -9.64 11.86
N ASN A 349 -12.81 -10.14 10.72
CA ASN A 349 -13.33 -9.82 9.39
C ASN A 349 -14.02 -11.06 8.79
N PRO A 350 -15.37 -11.12 8.76
CA PRO A 350 -16.11 -12.28 8.24
C PRO A 350 -15.98 -12.47 6.72
N THR A 351 -15.40 -11.50 6.02
CA THR A 351 -15.11 -11.55 4.58
C THR A 351 -13.61 -11.60 4.30
N PHE A 352 -12.80 -11.92 5.33
CA PHE A 352 -11.35 -11.95 5.23
C PHE A 352 -10.85 -12.82 4.07
N THR A 353 -9.92 -12.30 3.27
CA THR A 353 -9.25 -13.08 2.22
C THR A 353 -7.74 -12.80 2.14
N ILE A 354 -6.97 -13.87 1.97
CA ILE A 354 -5.53 -13.83 1.64
C ILE A 354 -5.20 -14.86 0.56
N ALA A 355 -6.05 -14.96 -0.45
CA ALA A 355 -5.81 -15.76 -1.66
C ALA A 355 -5.01 -14.96 -2.71
N SER A 356 -4.46 -15.62 -3.73
CA SER A 356 -3.79 -14.95 -4.86
C SER A 356 -4.72 -13.93 -5.53
N PRO A 357 -4.23 -12.74 -5.94
CA PRO A 357 -2.84 -12.27 -5.85
C PRO A 357 -2.47 -11.70 -4.47
N ARG A 358 -3.41 -11.58 -3.53
CA ARG A 358 -3.18 -10.96 -2.22
C ARG A 358 -2.19 -11.71 -1.35
N LEU A 359 -2.14 -13.04 -1.40
CA LEU A 359 -1.09 -13.81 -0.69
C LEU A 359 0.31 -13.33 -1.11
N PHE A 360 0.54 -13.18 -2.41
CA PHE A 360 1.80 -12.66 -2.92
C PHE A 360 2.07 -11.24 -2.44
N SER A 361 1.14 -10.32 -2.67
CA SER A 361 1.38 -8.91 -2.33
C SER A 361 1.57 -8.73 -0.82
N ALA A 362 0.80 -9.41 0.03
CA ALA A 362 0.92 -9.31 1.48
C ALA A 362 2.31 -9.75 1.99
N TYR A 363 2.85 -10.86 1.50
CA TYR A 363 4.17 -11.35 1.94
C TYR A 363 5.33 -10.56 1.30
N SER A 364 5.20 -10.15 0.04
CA SER A 364 6.15 -9.25 -0.61
C SER A 364 6.23 -7.90 0.11
N GLU A 365 5.08 -7.34 0.46
CA GLU A 365 4.97 -6.07 1.17
C GLU A 365 5.53 -6.12 2.59
N SER A 366 5.58 -7.28 3.26
CA SER A 366 6.21 -7.37 4.58
C SER A 366 7.74 -7.38 4.53
N VAL A 367 8.36 -7.71 3.40
CA VAL A 367 9.82 -7.65 3.24
C VAL A 367 10.31 -6.38 2.54
N ASN A 368 9.44 -5.72 1.76
CA ASN A 368 9.80 -4.49 1.05
C ASN A 368 10.32 -3.35 1.96
N PRO A 369 9.79 -3.09 3.17
CA PRO A 369 10.39 -2.10 4.08
C PRO A 369 11.84 -2.44 4.44
N ILE A 370 12.17 -3.72 4.60
CA ILE A 370 13.52 -4.19 4.92
C ILE A 370 14.42 -4.03 3.70
N ASN A 371 13.93 -4.44 2.54
CA ASN A 371 14.73 -4.46 1.31
C ASN A 371 14.91 -3.07 0.71
N LEU A 372 13.93 -2.16 0.86
CA LEU A 372 13.88 -0.90 0.09
C LEU A 372 14.07 0.35 0.96
N TRP A 373 13.84 0.28 2.28
CA TRP A 373 13.83 1.47 3.15
C TRP A 373 14.93 1.49 4.21
N VAL A 374 15.74 0.44 4.29
CA VAL A 374 17.06 0.52 4.94
C VAL A 374 17.94 1.40 4.07
N ASP A 375 18.63 2.37 4.69
CA ASP A 375 19.55 3.26 3.96
C ASP A 375 20.64 2.42 3.30
N GLY A 376 20.87 2.62 2.00
CA GLY A 376 21.79 1.79 1.21
C GLY A 376 23.26 1.93 1.57
N ARG A 377 23.62 2.76 2.55
CA ARG A 377 24.96 2.76 3.17
C ARG A 377 25.08 1.75 4.31
N GLN A 378 23.96 1.25 4.84
CA GLN A 378 23.90 0.24 5.90
C GLN A 378 23.67 -1.16 5.32
N ASP A 379 22.66 -1.32 4.45
CA ASP A 379 22.29 -2.60 3.78
C ASP A 379 22.30 -3.85 4.71
N ASP A 380 21.87 -3.70 5.96
CA ASP A 380 21.95 -4.72 7.02
C ASP A 380 20.61 -5.43 7.32
N GLY A 381 19.56 -5.06 6.58
CA GLY A 381 18.20 -5.58 6.78
C GLY A 381 17.55 -5.15 8.10
N GLN A 382 18.05 -4.09 8.75
CA GLN A 382 17.53 -3.60 10.04
C GLN A 382 16.87 -2.23 9.88
N LEU A 383 15.60 -2.21 9.48
CA LEU A 383 14.88 -0.95 9.27
C LEU A 383 14.65 -0.23 10.61
N ARG A 384 15.08 1.04 10.66
CA ARG A 384 14.81 1.92 11.80
C ARG A 384 13.33 2.31 11.84
N LEU A 385 12.74 2.36 13.04
CA LEU A 385 11.31 2.63 13.21
C LEU A 385 10.90 4.08 12.92
N ASP A 386 11.82 5.03 13.05
CA ASP A 386 11.61 6.41 12.61
C ASP A 386 11.59 6.52 11.08
N HIS A 387 12.45 5.77 10.38
CA HIS A 387 12.38 5.64 8.93
C HIS A 387 11.07 4.98 8.50
N ALA A 388 10.69 3.87 9.14
CA ALA A 388 9.41 3.20 8.89
C ALA A 388 8.23 4.18 9.02
N ARG A 389 8.18 4.98 10.09
CA ARG A 389 7.14 6.01 10.27
C ARG A 389 7.18 7.07 9.15
N SER A 390 8.37 7.53 8.77
CA SER A 390 8.54 8.49 7.67
C SER A 390 7.92 7.99 6.36
N PHE A 391 8.11 6.72 6.02
CA PHE A 391 7.52 6.13 4.82
C PHE A 391 6.02 5.84 4.97
N PHE A 392 5.60 5.19 6.06
CA PHE A 392 4.21 4.74 6.22
C PHE A 392 3.21 5.86 6.46
N GLU A 393 3.59 6.86 7.25
CA GLU A 393 2.72 7.97 7.67
C GLU A 393 2.96 9.22 6.84
N ALA A 394 4.22 9.67 6.77
CA ALA A 394 4.55 10.94 6.10
C ALA A 394 4.74 10.79 4.58
N ALA A 395 4.88 9.55 4.08
CA ALA A 395 5.21 9.25 2.70
C ALA A 395 6.39 10.12 2.22
N ARG A 396 7.49 10.04 2.97
CA ARG A 396 8.67 10.89 2.81
C ARG A 396 9.93 10.06 2.99
N PHE A 397 10.89 10.24 2.08
CA PHE A 397 12.25 9.74 2.30
C PHE A 397 12.86 10.40 3.54
N PRO A 398 13.52 9.64 4.43
CA PRO A 398 14.35 10.22 5.49
C PRO A 398 15.34 11.26 4.93
N ASP A 399 15.74 12.22 5.74
CA ASP A 399 16.76 13.18 5.33
C ASP A 399 18.07 12.44 5.02
N ASP A 400 18.75 12.84 3.95
CA ASP A 400 19.97 12.19 3.46
C ASP A 400 19.80 10.69 3.12
N PHE A 401 18.56 10.25 2.82
CA PHE A 401 18.29 8.85 2.48
C PHE A 401 18.95 8.46 1.16
N HIS A 402 19.75 7.39 1.21
CA HIS A 402 20.31 6.75 0.04
C HIS A 402 19.56 5.46 -0.27
N ARG A 403 19.17 5.27 -1.53
CA ARG A 403 18.53 4.02 -1.98
C ARG A 403 19.45 2.81 -1.79
N PRO A 404 18.93 1.57 -1.74
CA PRO A 404 19.72 0.34 -1.55
C PRO A 404 20.94 0.22 -2.47
N ALA A 405 21.95 -0.52 -2.02
CA ALA A 405 23.24 -0.62 -2.70
C ALA A 405 23.24 -1.44 -3.99
N ARG A 406 22.17 -2.18 -4.23
CA ARG A 406 21.97 -3.06 -5.39
C ARG A 406 20.48 -3.15 -5.70
N PRO A 407 20.10 -3.60 -6.91
CA PRO A 407 18.70 -3.87 -7.23
C PRO A 407 18.12 -4.94 -6.29
N MET A 408 17.05 -4.61 -5.57
CA MET A 408 16.46 -5.45 -4.53
C MET A 408 15.22 -6.19 -5.03
N THR A 409 15.16 -7.50 -4.77
CA THR A 409 13.99 -8.35 -5.04
C THR A 409 13.13 -8.47 -3.78
N ALA A 410 12.08 -9.31 -3.85
CA ALA A 410 11.22 -9.63 -2.71
C ALA A 410 11.37 -11.08 -2.26
N ASP A 411 12.38 -11.83 -2.72
CA ASP A 411 12.46 -13.29 -2.51
C ASP A 411 12.55 -13.69 -1.01
N ASN A 412 12.91 -12.76 -0.12
CA ASN A 412 12.82 -12.94 1.33
C ASN A 412 11.39 -13.21 1.85
N GLU A 413 10.36 -12.97 1.04
CA GLU A 413 8.96 -13.28 1.35
C GLU A 413 8.73 -14.77 1.63
N GLU A 414 9.53 -15.65 1.03
CA GLU A 414 9.49 -17.10 1.31
C GLU A 414 10.02 -17.42 2.72
N VAL A 415 11.00 -16.65 3.21
CA VAL A 415 11.51 -16.78 4.60
C VAL A 415 10.43 -16.38 5.60
N VAL A 416 9.69 -15.30 5.32
CA VAL A 416 8.57 -14.85 6.14
C VAL A 416 7.43 -15.87 6.13
N LEU A 417 7.10 -16.44 4.96
CA LEU A 417 6.08 -17.49 4.85
C LEU A 417 6.49 -18.77 5.57
N ALA A 418 7.76 -19.18 5.46
CA ALA A 418 8.25 -20.41 6.11
C ALA A 418 8.24 -20.33 7.65
N ALA A 419 8.33 -19.13 8.23
CA ALA A 419 8.23 -18.94 9.68
C ALA A 419 6.84 -19.33 10.21
N HIS A 420 5.78 -18.94 9.49
CA HIS A 420 4.38 -19.21 9.82
C HIS A 420 3.59 -19.55 8.55
N PRO A 421 3.66 -20.80 8.08
CA PRO A 421 3.03 -21.20 6.82
C PRO A 421 1.51 -21.04 6.87
N ILE A 422 0.95 -20.50 5.79
CA ILE A 422 -0.50 -20.45 5.55
C ILE A 422 -0.79 -20.78 4.10
N GLU A 423 -1.78 -21.66 3.89
CA GLU A 423 -2.32 -21.94 2.56
C GLU A 423 -3.28 -20.81 2.15
N PRO A 424 -3.33 -20.42 0.87
CA PRO A 424 -4.23 -19.37 0.40
C PRO A 424 -5.69 -19.71 0.68
N GLY A 425 -6.48 -18.71 1.07
CA GLY A 425 -7.87 -18.93 1.46
C GLY A 425 -8.50 -17.70 2.09
N GLY A 426 -9.64 -17.89 2.75
CA GLY A 426 -10.39 -16.82 3.39
C GLY A 426 -11.49 -17.32 4.32
N ASN A 427 -12.10 -16.40 5.05
CA ASN A 427 -13.25 -16.69 5.91
C ASN A 427 -14.51 -16.92 5.08
N ILE A 428 -15.29 -17.93 5.47
CA ILE A 428 -16.52 -18.32 4.80
C ILE A 428 -17.69 -18.33 5.78
N ASN A 429 -18.72 -17.52 5.50
CA ASN A 429 -19.95 -17.43 6.31
C ASN A 429 -19.75 -17.04 7.79
N GLY A 430 -18.71 -16.27 8.11
CA GLY A 430 -18.48 -15.80 9.48
C GLY A 430 -17.02 -15.50 9.76
N VAL A 431 -16.73 -15.13 11.00
CA VAL A 431 -15.35 -15.05 11.52
C VAL A 431 -14.91 -16.42 12.01
N ASN A 432 -13.60 -16.67 12.05
CA ASN A 432 -13.00 -17.95 12.47
C ASN A 432 -13.46 -19.14 11.63
N THR A 433 -13.66 -18.94 10.33
CA THR A 433 -14.09 -19.97 9.39
C THR A 433 -13.17 -20.02 8.18
N TYR A 434 -11.87 -19.90 8.45
CA TYR A 434 -10.86 -19.88 7.40
C TYR A 434 -10.89 -21.21 6.63
N THR A 435 -11.19 -21.12 5.34
CA THR A 435 -11.25 -22.23 4.40
C THR A 435 -10.18 -22.02 3.34
N VAL A 436 -9.39 -23.07 3.09
CA VAL A 436 -8.36 -23.08 2.05
C VAL A 436 -9.02 -23.08 0.67
N ASP A 437 -8.48 -22.25 -0.23
CA ASP A 437 -8.78 -22.29 -1.66
C ASP A 437 -7.71 -23.12 -2.39
N PRO A 438 -7.97 -24.39 -2.73
CA PRO A 438 -6.99 -25.25 -3.38
C PRO A 438 -6.65 -24.81 -4.81
N ASN A 439 -7.48 -23.95 -5.42
CA ASN A 439 -7.27 -23.45 -6.79
C ASN A 439 -6.44 -22.17 -6.81
N SER A 440 -6.18 -21.56 -5.65
CA SER A 440 -5.39 -20.35 -5.56
C SER A 440 -3.88 -20.68 -5.65
N PRO A 441 -3.12 -19.99 -6.50
CA PRO A 441 -1.67 -20.11 -6.55
C PRO A 441 -0.99 -19.89 -5.20
N ARG A 442 0.03 -20.69 -4.93
CA ARG A 442 0.89 -20.55 -3.74
C ARG A 442 2.01 -19.53 -4.00
N LEU A 443 2.52 -18.93 -2.92
CA LEU A 443 3.51 -17.86 -2.98
C LEU A 443 4.75 -18.18 -3.85
N PRO A 444 5.40 -19.36 -3.75
CA PRO A 444 6.61 -19.64 -4.54
C PRO A 444 6.35 -19.77 -6.04
N ASP A 445 5.12 -20.12 -6.45
CA ASP A 445 4.77 -20.37 -7.84
C ASP A 445 4.37 -19.08 -8.57
N LYS A 446 5.40 -18.30 -8.93
CA LYS A 446 5.23 -17.03 -9.65
C LYS A 446 4.59 -17.19 -11.02
N CYS A 447 4.79 -18.34 -11.67
CA CYS A 447 4.15 -18.62 -12.94
C CYS A 447 2.65 -18.75 -12.69
N SER A 448 2.20 -19.64 -11.82
CA SER A 448 0.77 -19.80 -11.52
C SER A 448 0.10 -18.51 -11.05
N ILE A 449 0.79 -17.63 -10.32
CA ILE A 449 0.25 -16.30 -9.97
C ILE A 449 0.02 -15.45 -11.22
N TYR A 450 1.01 -15.35 -12.12
CA TYR A 450 0.87 -14.65 -13.41
C TYR A 450 -0.26 -15.27 -14.25
N GLU A 451 -0.31 -16.61 -14.34
CA GLU A 451 -1.33 -17.31 -15.12
C GLU A 451 -2.73 -17.06 -14.57
N HIS A 452 -2.91 -17.13 -13.25
CA HIS A 452 -4.18 -16.84 -12.59
C HIS A 452 -4.61 -15.40 -12.86
N HIS A 453 -3.71 -14.43 -12.73
CA HIS A 453 -4.05 -13.03 -12.93
C HIS A 453 -4.47 -12.74 -14.38
N VAL A 454 -3.80 -13.35 -15.36
CA VAL A 454 -4.10 -13.15 -16.80
C VAL A 454 -5.32 -13.95 -17.26
N ASN A 455 -5.44 -15.22 -16.86
CA ASN A 455 -6.53 -16.07 -17.33
C ASN A 455 -7.82 -15.94 -16.51
N TYR A 456 -7.73 -15.54 -15.24
CA TYR A 456 -8.89 -15.40 -14.38
C TYR A 456 -9.25 -13.93 -14.15
N THR A 457 -8.42 -13.21 -13.40
CA THR A 457 -8.77 -11.84 -12.94
C THR A 457 -8.99 -10.87 -14.12
N LEU A 458 -8.08 -10.87 -15.10
CA LEU A 458 -8.19 -10.02 -16.29
C LEU A 458 -9.39 -10.39 -17.16
N ARG A 459 -9.61 -11.68 -17.44
CA ARG A 459 -10.72 -12.14 -18.29
C ARG A 459 -12.09 -11.87 -17.67
N THR A 460 -12.20 -11.94 -16.35
CA THR A 460 -13.41 -11.54 -15.63
C THR A 460 -13.73 -10.05 -15.80
N LEU A 461 -12.71 -9.17 -15.78
CA LEU A 461 -12.90 -7.73 -15.97
C LEU A 461 -13.14 -7.36 -17.44
N TYR A 462 -12.54 -8.09 -18.37
CA TYR A 462 -12.59 -7.82 -19.80
C TYR A 462 -12.98 -9.10 -20.56
N PRO A 463 -14.26 -9.51 -20.54
CA PRO A 463 -14.68 -10.76 -21.17
C PRO A 463 -14.62 -10.71 -22.70
N ASN A 464 -14.96 -9.56 -23.31
CA ASN A 464 -15.04 -9.40 -24.76
C ASN A 464 -14.43 -8.06 -25.24
N PRO A 465 -13.12 -7.80 -25.02
CA PRO A 465 -12.49 -6.56 -25.45
C PRO A 465 -12.36 -6.50 -26.99
N THR A 466 -12.52 -5.31 -27.56
CA THR A 466 -12.41 -5.07 -29.01
C THR A 466 -11.64 -3.78 -29.30
N GLY A 467 -11.15 -3.63 -30.55
CA GLY A 467 -10.45 -2.44 -31.02
C GLY A 467 -9.26 -2.04 -30.15
N ASN A 468 -9.08 -0.73 -29.92
CA ASN A 468 -7.96 -0.17 -29.15
C ASN A 468 -7.81 -0.78 -27.75
N LEU A 469 -8.91 -1.20 -27.11
CA LEU A 469 -8.86 -1.85 -25.80
C LEU A 469 -8.22 -3.24 -25.89
N LEU A 470 -8.56 -4.02 -26.90
CA LEU A 470 -7.94 -5.33 -27.14
C LEU A 470 -6.44 -5.19 -27.44
N ASP A 471 -6.07 -4.21 -28.27
CA ASP A 471 -4.67 -3.95 -28.61
C ASP A 471 -3.86 -3.50 -27.37
N ALA A 472 -4.44 -2.63 -26.54
CA ALA A 472 -3.83 -2.21 -25.28
C ALA A 472 -3.68 -3.36 -24.28
N ILE A 473 -4.70 -4.23 -24.16
CA ILE A 473 -4.63 -5.41 -23.28
C ILE A 473 -3.50 -6.34 -23.73
N ARG A 474 -3.39 -6.65 -25.02
CA ARG A 474 -2.32 -7.50 -25.55
C ARG A 474 -0.93 -6.96 -25.23
N ALA A 475 -0.71 -5.66 -25.45
CA ALA A 475 0.56 -5.02 -25.12
C ALA A 475 0.88 -5.14 -23.62
N ASN A 476 -0.08 -4.86 -22.74
CA ASN A 476 0.14 -4.88 -21.30
C ASN A 476 0.28 -6.29 -20.71
N VAL A 477 -0.41 -7.30 -21.27
CA VAL A 477 -0.21 -8.71 -20.91
C VAL A 477 1.20 -9.17 -21.30
N HIS A 478 1.69 -8.76 -22.48
CA HIS A 478 3.07 -8.99 -22.87
C HIS A 478 4.06 -8.30 -21.93
N TYR A 479 3.82 -7.04 -21.55
CA TYR A 479 4.69 -6.33 -20.61
C TYR A 479 4.70 -6.97 -19.23
N PHE A 480 3.55 -7.47 -18.76
CA PHE A 480 3.49 -8.27 -17.54
C PHE A 480 4.29 -9.57 -17.68
N TYR A 481 4.18 -10.27 -18.80
CA TYR A 481 4.96 -11.48 -19.09
C TYR A 481 6.49 -11.25 -18.99
N THR A 482 6.99 -10.12 -19.51
CA THR A 482 8.44 -9.82 -19.43
C THR A 482 8.99 -9.74 -18.01
N SER A 483 8.14 -9.66 -16.98
CA SER A 483 8.55 -9.71 -15.56
C SER A 483 8.78 -11.13 -15.02
N VAL A 484 8.22 -12.15 -15.68
CA VAL A 484 8.29 -13.57 -15.30
C VAL A 484 9.02 -14.43 -16.33
N GLN A 485 9.36 -13.87 -17.49
CA GLN A 485 10.05 -14.57 -18.58
C GLN A 485 11.34 -15.27 -18.13
N GLU A 486 12.18 -14.61 -17.34
CA GLU A 486 13.44 -15.18 -16.84
C GLU A 486 13.24 -16.33 -15.85
N ARG A 487 12.03 -16.49 -15.29
CA ARG A 487 11.65 -17.64 -14.44
C ARG A 487 11.20 -18.85 -15.25
N GLY A 488 11.18 -18.76 -16.59
CA GLY A 488 10.76 -19.85 -17.47
C GLY A 488 9.25 -20.01 -17.61
N CYS A 489 8.46 -19.01 -17.19
CA CYS A 489 7.01 -19.04 -17.40
C CYS A 489 6.66 -18.93 -18.89
N THR A 490 5.48 -19.43 -19.26
CA THR A 490 4.99 -19.36 -20.64
C THR A 490 4.18 -18.08 -20.85
N GLU A 491 4.35 -17.42 -22.00
CA GLU A 491 3.53 -16.26 -22.35
C GLU A 491 2.09 -16.70 -22.66
N ILE A 492 1.11 -15.98 -22.10
CA ILE A 492 -0.31 -16.28 -22.28
C ILE A 492 -0.95 -15.25 -23.20
N TYR A 493 -1.77 -15.74 -24.13
CA TYR A 493 -2.53 -14.92 -25.08
C TYR A 493 -4.04 -15.08 -24.82
N PRO A 494 -4.62 -14.47 -23.77
CA PRO A 494 -6.00 -14.74 -23.35
C PRO A 494 -7.07 -14.40 -24.42
N TYR A 495 -6.71 -13.57 -25.41
CA TYR A 495 -7.57 -13.16 -26.52
C TYR A 495 -6.95 -13.47 -27.89
N GLY A 496 -6.05 -14.44 -27.95
CA GLY A 496 -5.27 -14.76 -29.15
C GLY A 496 -4.23 -13.70 -29.49
N ARG A 497 -3.51 -13.93 -30.59
CA ARG A 497 -2.46 -13.05 -31.11
C ARG A 497 -2.74 -12.64 -32.54
N VAL A 498 -2.19 -11.51 -32.97
CA VAL A 498 -2.32 -11.09 -34.37
C VAL A 498 -1.27 -11.83 -35.20
N GLU A 499 -1.72 -12.55 -36.24
CA GLU A 499 -0.89 -13.18 -37.25
C GLU A 499 -1.38 -12.77 -38.63
N ASP A 500 -0.47 -12.33 -39.50
CA ASP A 500 -0.79 -11.90 -40.87
C ASP A 500 -1.88 -10.81 -40.97
N GLY A 501 -2.01 -9.99 -39.92
CA GLY A 501 -3.02 -8.93 -39.83
C GLY A 501 -4.41 -9.41 -39.38
N GLU A 502 -4.58 -10.70 -39.10
CA GLU A 502 -5.80 -11.30 -38.58
C GLU A 502 -5.62 -11.77 -37.14
N ASN A 503 -6.72 -11.82 -36.38
CA ASN A 503 -6.68 -12.38 -35.04
C ASN A 503 -6.63 -13.91 -35.10
N ASN A 504 -5.53 -14.52 -34.70
CA ASN A 504 -5.45 -15.96 -34.52
C ASN A 504 -5.91 -16.37 -33.12
N ALA A 505 -7.16 -16.79 -33.04
CA ALA A 505 -7.80 -17.30 -31.83
C ALA A 505 -7.31 -18.71 -31.43
N TYR A 506 -6.53 -19.42 -32.25
CA TYR A 506 -5.92 -20.71 -31.90
C TYR A 506 -5.08 -20.63 -30.61
N TYR A 507 -4.45 -19.47 -30.39
CA TYR A 507 -3.63 -19.22 -29.20
C TYR A 507 -4.43 -18.76 -27.99
N ALA A 508 -5.72 -18.43 -28.16
CA ALA A 508 -6.60 -18.17 -27.03
C ALA A 508 -6.92 -19.51 -26.37
N SER A 509 -6.50 -19.69 -25.11
CA SER A 509 -6.83 -20.91 -24.35
C SER A 509 -8.37 -21.05 -24.29
N PRO A 510 -8.96 -22.06 -24.96
CA PRO A 510 -10.40 -22.15 -25.13
C PRO A 510 -11.13 -22.55 -23.83
N ASP A 511 -10.41 -23.19 -22.90
CA ASP A 511 -11.00 -23.86 -21.75
C ASP A 511 -10.42 -23.33 -20.42
N PHE A 512 -10.50 -22.02 -20.19
CA PHE A 512 -10.63 -21.59 -18.80
C PHE A 512 -12.12 -21.69 -18.47
N PRO A 513 -12.53 -22.59 -17.55
CA PRO A 513 -13.93 -22.65 -17.17
C PRO A 513 -14.39 -21.24 -16.79
N GLU A 514 -15.62 -20.90 -17.16
CA GLU A 514 -16.41 -19.92 -16.42
C GLU A 514 -16.44 -20.45 -14.97
N VAL A 515 -15.40 -20.15 -14.20
CA VAL A 515 -15.46 -20.33 -12.76
C VAL A 515 -16.33 -19.18 -12.34
N ASP A 516 -17.63 -19.45 -12.20
CA ASP A 516 -18.53 -18.61 -11.43
C ASP A 516 -17.71 -18.14 -10.23
N LEU A 517 -17.47 -16.82 -10.15
CA LEU A 517 -16.90 -16.23 -8.95
C LEU A 517 -17.70 -16.84 -7.80
N PRO A 518 -17.10 -17.61 -6.87
CA PRO A 518 -17.87 -18.08 -5.74
C PRO A 518 -18.48 -16.84 -5.12
N ASP A 519 -19.82 -16.79 -5.07
CA ASP A 519 -20.51 -15.78 -4.28
C ASP A 519 -19.83 -15.81 -2.92
N TYR A 520 -19.32 -14.64 -2.48
CA TYR A 520 -18.57 -14.47 -1.25
C TYR A 520 -19.13 -15.40 -0.15
N GLY A 521 -18.32 -16.33 0.36
CA GLY A 521 -18.80 -17.28 1.37
C GLY A 521 -19.18 -18.69 0.87
N THR A 522 -18.67 -19.16 -0.27
CA THR A 522 -18.99 -20.51 -0.76
C THR A 522 -17.79 -21.33 -1.24
N PHE A 523 -16.72 -21.43 -0.44
CA PHE A 523 -15.77 -22.54 -0.65
C PHE A 523 -16.41 -23.85 -0.16
N PRO A 524 -16.48 -24.92 -0.98
CA PRO A 524 -17.15 -26.17 -0.64
C PRO A 524 -16.36 -27.05 0.36
N TYR A 525 -15.33 -26.50 1.01
CA TYR A 525 -14.39 -27.24 1.86
C TYR A 525 -14.59 -26.87 3.34
N PRO A 526 -14.44 -27.84 4.26
CA PRO A 526 -14.56 -27.58 5.69
C PRO A 526 -13.44 -26.62 6.16
N PRO A 527 -13.70 -25.78 7.18
CA PRO A 527 -12.67 -24.96 7.81
C PRO A 527 -11.49 -25.80 8.29
N VAL A 528 -10.28 -25.23 8.23
CA VAL A 528 -9.06 -25.87 8.75
C VAL A 528 -8.73 -25.37 10.15
N ASP A 529 -8.17 -26.25 10.99
CA ASP A 529 -7.67 -25.87 12.30
C ASP A 529 -6.53 -24.85 12.14
N LEU A 530 -6.66 -23.72 12.83
CA LEU A 530 -5.70 -22.63 12.79
C LEU A 530 -4.57 -22.90 13.79
N PRO A 531 -3.33 -22.46 13.51
CA PRO A 531 -2.28 -22.48 14.53
C PRO A 531 -2.71 -21.65 15.75
N GLU A 532 -2.63 -22.25 16.94
CA GLU A 532 -2.86 -21.54 18.19
C GLU A 532 -1.78 -20.47 18.39
N TYR A 533 -2.19 -19.20 18.49
CA TYR A 533 -1.30 -18.11 18.85
C TYR A 533 -1.09 -18.11 20.37
N CYS A 534 0.14 -18.40 20.80
CA CYS A 534 0.58 -18.13 22.16
C CYS A 534 1.35 -16.82 22.21
N ASP A 535 0.97 -15.93 23.13
CA ASP A 535 1.68 -14.67 23.42
C ASP A 535 3.11 -14.84 23.97
N THR A 536 3.60 -16.07 24.07
CA THR A 536 4.96 -16.36 24.53
C THR A 536 5.98 -15.89 23.50
N PRO A 537 6.98 -15.07 23.89
CA PRO A 537 8.10 -14.76 23.02
C PRO A 537 8.72 -16.05 22.49
N ALA A 538 9.15 -16.05 21.22
CA ALA A 538 9.95 -17.13 20.70
C ALA A 538 11.14 -17.38 21.64
N PRO A 539 11.48 -18.64 21.95
CA PRO A 539 12.68 -18.92 22.73
C PRO A 539 13.88 -18.27 22.04
N ALA A 540 14.73 -17.61 22.83
CA ALA A 540 15.94 -16.97 22.34
C ALA A 540 16.68 -17.93 21.40
N ALA A 541 17.13 -17.41 20.25
CA ALA A 541 17.96 -18.16 19.31
C ALA A 541 19.06 -18.86 20.10
N VAL A 542 19.12 -20.19 19.97
CA VAL A 542 20.17 -21.00 20.57
C VAL A 542 21.49 -20.44 20.08
N GLU A 543 22.32 -19.90 20.99
CA GLU A 543 23.68 -19.51 20.66
C GLU A 543 24.35 -20.69 19.96
N ALA A 544 24.92 -20.44 18.78
CA ALA A 544 25.68 -21.43 18.07
C ALA A 544 26.73 -22.01 19.02
N ALA A 545 26.70 -23.34 19.19
CA ALA A 545 27.67 -24.05 20.00
C ALA A 545 29.09 -23.68 19.52
N PRO A 546 30.05 -23.47 20.44
CA PRO A 546 31.41 -23.11 20.06
C PRO A 546 32.01 -24.25 19.23
N GLU A 547 32.63 -23.89 18.10
CA GLU A 547 33.41 -24.81 17.27
C GLU A 547 34.46 -25.50 18.14
N THR A 548 34.28 -26.81 18.35
CA THR A 548 35.29 -27.65 18.97
C THR A 548 36.47 -27.77 18.03
N ALA A 549 37.65 -27.41 18.55
CA ALA A 549 38.94 -27.50 17.91
C ALA A 549 39.19 -28.85 17.23
N ALA A 550 39.74 -28.79 16.03
CA ALA A 550 40.22 -29.92 15.26
C ALA A 550 41.28 -30.71 16.04
N GLU A 551 40.98 -31.97 16.39
CA GLU A 551 41.98 -32.96 16.75
C GLU A 551 42.50 -33.65 15.48
N ALA A 552 43.82 -33.59 15.32
CA ALA A 552 44.56 -34.14 14.21
C ALA A 552 44.49 -35.69 14.19
N ALA A 553 44.22 -36.25 13.01
CA ALA A 553 44.37 -37.68 12.75
C ALA A 553 45.86 -38.06 12.64
N PRO A 554 46.29 -39.21 13.20
CA PRO A 554 47.64 -39.71 12.99
C PRO A 554 47.71 -40.62 11.75
N GLU A 555 48.76 -40.42 10.94
CA GLU A 555 49.20 -41.34 9.89
C GLU A 555 49.93 -42.56 10.47
N SER A 556 49.89 -43.63 9.67
CA SER A 556 50.75 -44.84 9.63
C SER A 556 50.27 -46.09 10.37
N ALA A 557 49.90 -47.11 9.58
CA ALA A 557 50.68 -48.34 9.47
C ALA A 557 50.20 -49.20 8.27
N VAL A 558 51.19 -49.70 7.55
CA VAL A 558 51.15 -50.57 6.37
C VAL A 558 50.79 -52.01 6.77
N GLU A 559 49.91 -52.70 6.01
CA GLU A 559 50.16 -54.11 5.61
C GLU A 559 49.21 -54.67 4.53
N ALA A 560 49.86 -55.17 3.46
CA ALA A 560 49.57 -56.34 2.61
C ALA A 560 48.20 -56.56 1.91
N ALA A 561 48.27 -56.53 0.57
CA ALA A 561 47.35 -57.23 -0.34
C ALA A 561 47.59 -58.77 -0.30
N PRO A 562 46.66 -59.59 -0.80
CA PRO A 562 46.75 -59.94 -2.22
C PRO A 562 45.41 -60.06 -2.98
N GLU A 563 45.59 -60.09 -4.30
CA GLU A 563 44.66 -60.27 -5.42
C GLU A 563 43.63 -61.40 -5.28
N ALA A 564 42.42 -61.20 -5.82
CA ALA A 564 41.72 -62.19 -6.65
C ALA A 564 40.46 -61.63 -7.35
N LEU A 565 40.53 -61.65 -8.69
CA LEU A 565 39.49 -62.06 -9.67
C LEU A 565 38.06 -61.48 -9.64
N ALA A 566 37.78 -60.70 -10.69
CA ALA A 566 36.66 -60.81 -11.65
C ALA A 566 35.36 -61.53 -11.22
N THR A 567 34.27 -60.77 -11.16
CA THR A 567 33.16 -60.78 -12.14
C THR A 567 32.26 -59.56 -11.93
#